data_AF-A0A7L4WFD6-F1
#
_entry.id   AF-A0A7L4WFD6-F1
#
_cell.length_a   1.000
_cell.length_b   1.000
_cell.length_c   1.000
_cell.angle_alpha   90.00
_cell.angle_beta   90.00
_cell.angle_gamma   90.00
#
_symmetry.space_group_name_H-M   'P 1'
#
loop_
_entity.id
_entity.type
_entity.pdbx_description
1 polymer ?
#
loop_
_entity_poly.entity_id
_entity_poly.type
_entity_poly.pdbx_seq_one_letter_code
_entity_poly.pdbx_strand_id
1 'polypeptide(L)'
;MINKAQLWTADDMYRFARDNKLGFNLWGAWLQKLHFKVVAESLLDDEFAVSSFIGRHTDYDDDEGDEIEGGQPMPKFFNTQGYYAYIITNENRLVYARWRPFFHKVSSIPLNDIKNIEPITHIIWGHVRVESLGDNFSVFWTKSVVRRIAKRIQEGVSDIKNGHLYAQTTSDHMQGFSQPISGQPSSEPSPEQKIVYDSTTMYEKLSSAKLAMEEGLISEAEYDDYKERVLGRK
;
A
#
# COMPACT_ATOMS: atom_id res chain seq x y z
N MET A 1 -22.31 8.18 -10.04
CA MET A 1 -21.09 7.47 -9.61
C MET A 1 -20.26 8.44 -8.80
N ILE A 2 -19.74 8.06 -7.63
CA ILE A 2 -18.70 8.86 -6.95
C ILE A 2 -17.40 8.54 -7.66
N ASN A 3 -16.70 9.57 -8.16
CA ASN A 3 -15.43 9.36 -8.88
C ASN A 3 -14.34 9.06 -7.85
N LYS A 4 -14.10 7.77 -7.58
CA LYS A 4 -13.05 7.29 -6.67
C LYS A 4 -11.68 7.66 -7.27
N ALA A 5 -10.70 7.91 -6.41
CA ALA A 5 -9.34 8.12 -6.87
C ALA A 5 -8.81 6.84 -7.54
N GLN A 6 -7.98 7.01 -8.56
CA GLN A 6 -7.25 5.92 -9.21
C GLN A 6 -5.76 6.14 -8.96
N LEU A 7 -5.22 5.42 -7.98
CA LEU A 7 -3.85 5.62 -7.49
C LEU A 7 -2.98 4.46 -8.00
N TRP A 8 -2.44 4.65 -9.21
CA TRP A 8 -1.59 3.68 -9.88
C TRP A 8 -0.15 3.71 -9.36
N THR A 9 0.42 4.90 -9.14
CA THR A 9 1.83 5.02 -8.73
C THR A 9 1.99 5.22 -7.22
N ALA A 10 3.16 4.85 -6.72
CA ALA A 10 3.59 5.16 -5.35
C ALA A 10 3.53 6.66 -5.01
N ASP A 11 3.70 7.54 -6.01
CA ASP A 11 3.61 8.99 -5.85
C ASP A 11 2.15 9.46 -5.68
N ASP A 12 1.21 8.86 -6.41
CA ASP A 12 -0.22 9.13 -6.26
C ASP A 12 -0.71 8.64 -4.89
N MET A 13 -0.31 7.43 -4.49
CA MET A 13 -0.60 6.88 -3.17
C MET A 13 -0.02 7.76 -2.05
N TYR A 14 1.21 8.24 -2.19
CA TYR A 14 1.82 9.16 -1.23
C TYR A 14 1.10 10.52 -1.17
N ARG A 15 0.78 11.12 -2.32
CA ARG A 15 0.04 12.39 -2.41
C ARG A 15 -1.34 12.27 -1.76
N PHE A 16 -2.10 11.22 -2.11
CA PHE A 16 -3.42 10.97 -1.54
C PHE A 16 -3.36 10.80 -0.01
N ALA A 17 -2.40 10.01 0.49
CA ALA A 17 -2.23 9.82 1.93
C ALA A 17 -1.85 11.13 2.64
N ARG A 18 -1.00 11.96 2.04
CA ARG A 18 -0.65 13.30 2.54
C ARG A 18 -1.87 14.22 2.58
N ASP A 19 -2.59 14.33 1.48
CA ASP A 19 -3.63 15.36 1.28
C ASP A 19 -4.91 15.04 2.04
N ASN A 20 -5.26 13.75 2.20
CA ASN A 20 -6.30 13.28 3.11
C ASN A 20 -5.87 13.28 4.61
N LYS A 21 -4.57 13.49 4.87
CA LYS A 21 -3.92 13.45 6.20
C LYS A 21 -4.02 12.08 6.87
N LEU A 22 -3.67 11.05 6.12
CA LEU A 22 -3.68 9.62 6.45
C LEU A 22 -2.27 9.07 6.77
N GLY A 23 -1.58 9.68 7.75
CA GLY A 23 -0.34 9.13 8.33
C GLY A 23 0.98 9.51 7.64
N PHE A 24 0.99 10.63 6.91
CA PHE A 24 2.23 11.15 6.29
C PHE A 24 3.20 11.75 7.32
N ASN A 25 4.50 11.63 7.03
CA ASN A 25 5.59 12.36 7.65
C ASN A 25 6.27 13.25 6.60
N LEU A 26 6.57 14.51 6.97
CA LEU A 26 7.38 15.40 6.12
C LEU A 26 8.86 14.96 6.14
N TRP A 27 9.38 14.68 7.33
CA TRP A 27 10.69 14.08 7.54
C TRP A 27 10.64 12.59 7.15
N GLY A 28 11.44 12.17 6.17
CA GLY A 28 11.43 10.79 5.67
C GLY A 28 10.37 10.49 4.59
N ALA A 29 9.83 11.51 3.91
CA ALA A 29 8.90 11.35 2.79
C ALA A 29 9.39 10.36 1.70
N TRP A 30 10.71 10.32 1.43
CA TRP A 30 11.32 9.36 0.49
C TRP A 30 11.13 7.89 0.94
N LEU A 31 11.28 7.60 2.22
CA LEU A 31 11.10 6.26 2.78
C LEU A 31 9.62 5.86 2.79
N GLN A 32 8.72 6.83 3.03
CA GLN A 32 7.28 6.62 2.87
C GLN A 32 6.89 6.29 1.41
N LYS A 33 7.49 6.98 0.43
CA LYS A 33 7.36 6.61 -1.00
C LYS A 33 7.90 5.21 -1.30
N LEU A 34 9.01 4.77 -0.69
CA LEU A 34 9.52 3.41 -0.86
C LEU A 34 8.55 2.35 -0.31
N HIS A 35 7.87 2.61 0.82
CA HIS A 35 6.80 1.72 1.27
C HIS A 35 5.64 1.67 0.27
N PHE A 36 5.24 2.80 -0.30
CA PHE A 36 4.22 2.83 -1.36
C PHE A 36 4.66 2.18 -2.67
N LYS A 37 5.95 2.21 -3.01
CA LYS A 37 6.51 1.50 -4.17
C LYS A 37 6.27 0.00 -4.06
N VAL A 38 6.55 -0.60 -2.90
CA VAL A 38 6.40 -2.04 -2.69
C VAL A 38 4.94 -2.51 -2.79
N VAL A 39 3.95 -1.71 -2.34
CA VAL A 39 2.53 -2.07 -2.57
C VAL A 39 2.08 -1.83 -4.01
N ALA A 40 2.60 -0.80 -4.69
CA ALA A 40 2.31 -0.57 -6.11
C ALA A 40 2.88 -1.69 -7.00
N GLU A 41 4.07 -2.21 -6.69
CA GLU A 41 4.68 -3.39 -7.33
C GLU A 41 3.97 -4.73 -7.01
N SER A 42 2.88 -4.70 -6.24
CA SER A 42 2.06 -5.88 -5.88
C SER A 42 0.60 -5.81 -6.36
N LEU A 43 0.28 -4.78 -7.15
CA LEU A 43 -0.97 -4.65 -7.90
C LEU A 43 -0.95 -5.56 -9.14
N LEU A 44 -2.14 -5.95 -9.59
CA LEU A 44 -2.34 -6.55 -10.92
C LEU A 44 -2.36 -5.47 -12.01
N ASP A 45 -2.21 -5.86 -13.28
CA ASP A 45 -2.07 -4.95 -14.43
C ASP A 45 -3.24 -3.94 -14.59
N ASP A 46 -4.45 -4.31 -14.16
CA ASP A 46 -5.68 -3.50 -14.17
C ASP A 46 -6.14 -3.05 -12.77
N GLU A 47 -5.36 -3.34 -11.73
CA GLU A 47 -5.67 -2.99 -10.34
C GLU A 47 -5.01 -1.66 -9.92
N PHE A 48 -5.78 -0.82 -9.25
CA PHE A 48 -5.37 0.47 -8.72
C PHE A 48 -5.86 0.66 -7.28
N ALA A 49 -5.10 1.41 -6.48
CA ALA A 49 -5.56 1.78 -5.16
C ALA A 49 -6.65 2.87 -5.24
N VAL A 50 -7.78 2.66 -4.57
CA VAL A 50 -8.86 3.65 -4.40
C VAL A 50 -8.68 4.50 -3.14
N SER A 51 -7.88 4.04 -2.18
CA SER A 51 -7.47 4.79 -1.00
C SER A 51 -6.14 4.26 -0.45
N SER A 52 -5.25 5.17 -0.03
CA SER A 52 -3.95 4.85 0.56
C SER A 52 -3.76 5.48 1.93
N PHE A 53 -2.97 4.84 2.81
CA PHE A 53 -2.55 5.39 4.09
C PHE A 53 -1.21 4.79 4.56
N ILE A 54 -0.59 5.43 5.55
CA ILE A 54 0.56 4.89 6.29
C ILE A 54 0.23 4.85 7.78
N GLY A 55 0.82 3.90 8.49
CA GLY A 55 0.86 3.89 9.95
C GLY A 55 1.99 3.03 10.49
N ARG A 56 2.14 3.01 11.81
CA ARG A 56 3.03 2.06 12.47
C ARG A 56 2.28 0.74 12.68
N HIS A 57 2.87 -0.37 12.26
CA HIS A 57 2.23 -1.68 12.18
C HIS A 57 2.66 -2.61 13.32
N THR A 58 1.74 -3.45 13.77
CA THR A 58 2.02 -4.61 14.64
C THR A 58 1.08 -5.75 14.20
N ASP A 59 1.65 -6.89 13.76
CA ASP A 59 0.91 -8.16 13.66
C ASP A 59 0.56 -8.63 15.09
N TYR A 60 -0.66 -9.10 15.35
CA TYR A 60 -1.08 -9.60 16.67
C TYR A 60 -0.76 -11.08 16.88
N ASP A 61 -0.64 -11.83 15.79
CA ASP A 61 -0.41 -13.28 15.83
C ASP A 61 1.05 -13.64 16.20
N ASP A 62 1.95 -12.62 16.20
CA ASP A 62 3.32 -12.67 16.76
C ASP A 62 3.35 -12.50 18.31
N ASP A 63 2.24 -12.12 18.96
CA ASP A 63 2.23 -11.65 20.35
C ASP A 63 1.97 -12.77 21.40
N GLU A 64 2.38 -14.01 21.09
CA GLU A 64 2.50 -15.15 22.03
C GLU A 64 3.69 -14.96 23.02
N GLY A 65 3.97 -13.71 23.38
CA GLY A 65 5.18 -13.26 24.07
C GLY A 65 4.88 -12.43 25.33
N ASP A 66 5.18 -13.04 26.48
CA ASP A 66 5.16 -12.47 27.84
C ASP A 66 3.77 -12.11 28.40
N GLU A 67 3.05 -13.13 28.88
CA GLU A 67 2.07 -12.93 29.96
C GLU A 67 2.80 -12.42 31.22
N ILE A 68 2.71 -11.12 31.49
CA ILE A 68 3.14 -10.56 32.78
C ILE A 68 2.09 -10.95 33.82
N GLU A 69 2.42 -11.96 34.64
CA GLU A 69 1.54 -12.52 35.67
C GLU A 69 0.87 -11.43 36.54
N GLY A 70 -0.46 -11.33 36.47
CA GLY A 70 -1.27 -10.33 37.20
C GLY A 70 -1.42 -8.96 36.53
N GLY A 71 -0.80 -8.71 35.38
CA GLY A 71 -1.01 -7.50 34.57
C GLY A 71 -2.16 -7.63 33.58
N GLN A 72 -2.91 -6.54 33.33
CA GLN A 72 -3.70 -6.48 32.09
C GLN A 72 -2.75 -6.46 30.89
N PRO A 73 -3.08 -7.13 29.76
CA PRO A 73 -2.23 -7.14 28.58
C PRO A 73 -2.11 -5.73 28.03
N MET A 74 -0.99 -5.05 28.34
CA MET A 74 -0.72 -3.72 27.86
C MET A 74 -0.59 -3.78 26.34
N PRO A 75 -1.44 -3.09 25.56
CA PRO A 75 -1.21 -2.98 24.13
C PRO A 75 0.17 -2.37 23.94
N LYS A 76 1.08 -3.07 23.26
CA LYS A 76 2.49 -2.67 23.17
C LYS A 76 2.64 -1.49 22.19
N PHE A 77 2.05 -0.32 22.51
CA PHE A 77 1.86 0.85 21.62
C PHE A 77 3.13 1.36 20.92
N PHE A 78 4.31 1.07 21.49
CA PHE A 78 5.60 1.42 20.91
C PHE A 78 6.35 0.22 20.30
N ASN A 79 5.98 -1.03 20.62
CA ASN A 79 6.47 -2.24 19.97
C ASN A 79 5.72 -2.43 18.64
N THR A 80 6.13 -1.66 17.65
CA THR A 80 5.61 -1.74 16.29
C THR A 80 6.73 -2.23 15.38
N GLN A 81 6.45 -3.18 14.49
CA GLN A 81 7.38 -3.66 13.47
C GLN A 81 7.87 -2.56 12.50
N GLY A 82 7.35 -1.34 12.60
CA GLY A 82 7.84 -0.16 11.88
C GLY A 82 6.73 0.50 11.07
N TYR A 83 7.12 1.32 10.10
CA TYR A 83 6.20 1.93 9.15
C TYR A 83 5.85 0.95 8.03
N TYR A 84 4.55 0.86 7.71
CA TYR A 84 4.02 0.11 6.57
C TYR A 84 3.12 1.05 5.76
N ALA A 85 3.13 0.87 4.44
CA ALA A 85 2.12 1.44 3.54
C ALA A 85 0.95 0.47 3.42
N TYR A 86 -0.25 1.03 3.29
CA TYR A 86 -1.50 0.31 3.14
C TYR A 86 -2.29 0.93 1.98
N ILE A 87 -2.92 0.07 1.19
CA ILE A 87 -3.84 0.46 0.12
C ILE A 87 -5.10 -0.41 0.15
N ILE A 88 -6.22 0.22 -0.18
CA ILE A 88 -7.48 -0.45 -0.55
C ILE A 88 -7.62 -0.32 -2.06
N THR A 89 -7.91 -1.42 -2.76
CA THR A 89 -7.93 -1.47 -4.24
C THR A 89 -9.34 -1.60 -4.82
N ASN A 90 -9.48 -1.50 -6.15
CA ASN A 90 -10.73 -1.84 -6.85
C ASN A 90 -11.10 -3.32 -6.71
N GLU A 91 -10.11 -4.21 -6.67
CA GLU A 91 -10.30 -5.66 -6.45
C GLU A 91 -10.55 -6.03 -4.99
N ASN A 92 -11.15 -5.10 -4.24
CA ASN A 92 -11.82 -5.35 -2.96
C ASN A 92 -10.92 -5.99 -1.89
N ARG A 93 -9.60 -5.72 -1.97
CA ARG A 93 -8.59 -6.17 -1.01
C ARG A 93 -7.88 -5.01 -0.32
N LEU A 94 -7.40 -5.26 0.90
CA LEU A 94 -6.44 -4.44 1.61
C LEU A 94 -5.05 -5.05 1.42
N VAL A 95 -4.17 -4.34 0.73
CA VAL A 95 -2.77 -4.75 0.58
C VAL A 95 -1.89 -3.86 1.45
N TYR A 96 -0.94 -4.44 2.15
CA TYR A 96 0.01 -3.70 2.98
C TYR A 96 1.42 -4.27 2.90
N ALA A 97 2.42 -3.38 2.94
CA ALA A 97 3.82 -3.78 2.86
C ALA A 97 4.76 -2.81 3.59
N ARG A 98 5.93 -3.34 3.95
CA ARG A 98 7.07 -2.54 4.40
C ARG A 98 8.27 -2.81 3.51
N TRP A 99 8.77 -1.75 2.89
CA TRP A 99 10.09 -1.78 2.26
C TRP A 99 11.17 -2.08 3.31
N ARG A 100 12.00 -3.08 3.01
CA ARG A 100 13.27 -3.38 3.68
C ARG A 100 14.29 -3.66 2.57
N PRO A 101 15.60 -3.41 2.77
CA PRO A 101 16.61 -3.80 1.80
C PRO A 101 16.55 -5.32 1.52
N PHE A 102 16.63 -5.69 0.24
CA PHE A 102 16.74 -7.07 -0.27
C PHE A 102 15.58 -8.05 0.02
N PHE A 103 14.58 -7.67 0.82
CA PHE A 103 13.39 -8.50 1.09
C PHE A 103 12.15 -7.65 1.37
N HIS A 104 11.03 -7.97 0.73
CA HIS A 104 9.76 -7.27 0.88
C HIS A 104 8.70 -8.21 1.47
N LYS A 105 8.19 -7.94 2.68
CA LYS A 105 6.94 -8.55 3.18
C LYS A 105 5.78 -7.75 2.62
N VAL A 106 4.96 -8.39 1.79
CA VAL A 106 3.66 -7.91 1.32
C VAL A 106 2.60 -8.88 1.85
N SER A 107 1.55 -8.34 2.47
CA SER A 107 0.35 -9.08 2.91
C SER A 107 -0.88 -8.52 2.19
N SER A 108 -1.87 -9.36 1.93
CA SER A 108 -3.04 -9.06 1.10
C SER A 108 -4.28 -9.74 1.67
N ILE A 109 -5.16 -8.96 2.32
CA ILE A 109 -6.36 -9.44 3.00
C ILE A 109 -7.59 -9.03 2.16
N PRO A 110 -8.45 -9.96 1.71
CA PRO A 110 -9.73 -9.63 1.10
C PRO A 110 -10.62 -8.84 2.10
N LEU A 111 -11.23 -7.73 1.68
CA LEU A 111 -12.04 -6.90 2.58
C LEU A 111 -13.33 -7.60 3.05
N ASN A 112 -13.75 -8.67 2.36
CA ASN A 112 -14.83 -9.56 2.83
C ASN A 112 -14.44 -10.31 4.12
N ASP A 113 -13.16 -10.65 4.28
CA ASP A 113 -12.65 -11.42 5.41
C ASP A 113 -12.46 -10.58 6.68
N ILE A 114 -12.49 -9.25 6.56
CA ILE A 114 -12.44 -8.33 7.69
C ILE A 114 -13.76 -8.40 8.48
N LYS A 115 -13.65 -8.96 9.69
CA LYS A 115 -14.73 -9.12 10.66
C LYS A 115 -14.99 -7.82 11.41
N ASN A 116 -13.92 -7.19 11.90
CA ASN A 116 -13.97 -6.12 12.90
C ASN A 116 -12.92 -5.04 12.63
N ILE A 117 -13.24 -3.78 12.98
CA ILE A 117 -12.40 -2.59 12.77
C ILE A 117 -12.57 -1.65 13.96
N GLU A 118 -11.67 -1.71 14.93
CA GLU A 118 -11.79 -1.01 16.22
C GLU A 118 -10.80 0.17 16.35
N PRO A 119 -11.28 1.44 16.32
CA PRO A 119 -10.43 2.62 16.54
C PRO A 119 -10.24 2.92 18.04
N ILE A 120 -9.28 2.24 18.67
CA ILE A 120 -8.93 2.42 20.08
C ILE A 120 -8.11 3.72 20.25
N THR A 121 -8.76 4.80 20.71
CA THR A 121 -8.13 6.14 20.85
C THR A 121 -8.00 6.62 22.29
N HIS A 122 -6.78 7.01 22.67
CA HIS A 122 -6.43 7.66 23.93
C HIS A 122 -6.58 9.19 23.82
N ILE A 123 -5.89 9.99 24.64
CA ILE A 123 -5.96 11.47 24.59
C ILE A 123 -5.38 12.00 23.27
N ILE A 124 -4.14 11.65 22.94
CA ILE A 124 -3.40 12.12 21.74
C ILE A 124 -3.20 10.99 20.71
N TRP A 125 -2.94 9.77 21.19
CA TRP A 125 -2.55 8.60 20.38
C TRP A 125 -3.70 7.59 20.21
N GLY A 126 -3.49 6.56 19.41
CA GLY A 126 -4.37 5.40 19.31
C GLY A 126 -3.90 4.40 18.26
N HIS A 127 -4.67 3.34 18.07
CA HIS A 127 -4.51 2.42 16.96
C HIS A 127 -5.87 2.03 16.36
N VAL A 128 -5.87 1.61 15.10
CA VAL A 128 -6.98 0.84 14.52
C VAL A 128 -6.59 -0.63 14.64
N ARG A 129 -7.35 -1.44 15.37
CA ARG A 129 -7.27 -2.91 15.29
C ARG A 129 -8.12 -3.37 14.11
N VAL A 130 -7.62 -4.34 13.34
CA VAL A 130 -8.34 -4.98 12.24
C VAL A 130 -8.21 -6.49 12.43
N GLU A 131 -9.35 -7.17 12.47
CA GLU A 131 -9.44 -8.62 12.70
C GLU A 131 -10.03 -9.30 11.47
N SER A 132 -9.40 -10.36 10.96
CA SER A 132 -9.77 -10.99 9.69
C SER A 132 -9.92 -12.53 9.76
N LEU A 133 -10.11 -13.19 8.62
CA LEU A 133 -9.97 -14.64 8.46
C LEU A 133 -8.53 -15.00 8.05
N GLY A 134 -7.58 -14.77 8.95
CA GLY A 134 -6.15 -14.97 8.73
C GLY A 134 -5.37 -14.00 9.62
N ASP A 135 -4.75 -13.01 8.99
CA ASP A 135 -3.92 -11.98 9.62
C ASP A 135 -4.74 -11.06 10.55
N ASN A 136 -4.27 -10.84 11.78
CA ASN A 136 -4.80 -9.84 12.71
C ASN A 136 -3.73 -8.77 12.95
N PHE A 137 -4.06 -7.49 12.76
CA PHE A 137 -3.05 -6.42 12.88
C PHE A 137 -3.58 -5.13 13.51
N SER A 138 -2.66 -4.26 13.93
CA SER A 138 -2.98 -2.88 14.33
C SER A 138 -2.18 -1.83 13.57
N VAL A 139 -2.80 -0.65 13.44
CA VAL A 139 -2.26 0.54 12.77
C VAL A 139 -2.24 1.71 13.76
N PHE A 140 -1.09 1.96 14.39
CA PHE A 140 -0.89 3.02 15.37
C PHE A 140 -0.62 4.38 14.71
N TRP A 141 -1.29 5.44 15.20
CA TRP A 141 -0.98 6.85 14.90
C TRP A 141 -1.57 7.81 15.96
N THR A 142 -1.54 9.12 15.69
CA THR A 142 -2.35 10.09 16.43
C THR A 142 -3.85 9.85 16.22
N LYS A 143 -4.64 10.09 17.28
CA LYS A 143 -6.10 9.94 17.37
C LYS A 143 -6.89 10.49 16.18
N SER A 144 -6.46 11.64 15.65
CA SER A 144 -7.14 12.30 14.52
C SER A 144 -7.00 11.52 13.20
N VAL A 145 -5.94 10.74 13.04
CA VAL A 145 -5.67 9.94 11.83
C VAL A 145 -6.20 8.52 12.01
N VAL A 146 -6.03 7.91 13.19
CA VAL A 146 -6.62 6.61 13.56
C VAL A 146 -8.11 6.57 13.19
N ARG A 147 -8.86 7.61 13.54
CA ARG A 147 -10.29 7.74 13.20
C ARG A 147 -10.56 7.85 11.69
N ARG A 148 -9.65 8.43 10.90
CA ARG A 148 -9.78 8.51 9.44
C ARG A 148 -9.42 7.20 8.75
N ILE A 149 -8.36 6.53 9.22
CA ILE A 149 -7.96 5.21 8.73
C ILE A 149 -9.09 4.21 8.98
N ALA A 150 -9.60 4.13 10.23
CA ALA A 150 -10.74 3.29 10.56
C ALA A 150 -11.96 3.59 9.66
N LYS A 151 -12.31 4.88 9.49
CA LYS A 151 -13.41 5.27 8.58
C LYS A 151 -13.16 4.84 7.15
N ARG A 152 -11.93 4.92 6.62
CA ARG A 152 -11.60 4.50 5.24
C ARG A 152 -11.64 2.99 5.04
N ILE A 153 -11.20 2.20 6.02
CA ILE A 153 -11.32 0.74 5.97
C ILE A 153 -12.81 0.35 6.09
N GLN A 154 -13.57 0.99 6.98
CA GLN A 154 -15.02 0.80 7.12
C GLN A 154 -15.80 1.20 5.86
N GLU A 155 -15.42 2.30 5.19
CA GLU A 155 -15.95 2.71 3.88
C GLU A 155 -15.69 1.63 2.82
N GLY A 156 -14.46 1.11 2.71
CA GLY A 156 -14.11 0.03 1.77
C GLY A 156 -14.91 -1.25 2.02
N VAL A 157 -14.94 -1.74 3.27
CA VAL A 157 -15.70 -2.94 3.66
C VAL A 157 -17.21 -2.75 3.46
N SER A 158 -17.74 -1.55 3.72
CA SER A 158 -19.17 -1.27 3.51
C SER A 158 -19.54 -1.15 2.03
N ASP A 159 -18.70 -0.55 1.20
CA ASP A 159 -18.95 -0.44 -0.24
C ASP A 159 -19.13 -1.82 -0.88
N ILE A 160 -18.35 -2.81 -0.42
CA ILE A 160 -18.43 -4.20 -0.90
C ILE A 160 -19.71 -4.88 -0.41
N LYS A 161 -20.02 -4.79 0.89
CA LYS A 161 -21.23 -5.40 1.47
C LYS A 161 -22.49 -4.80 0.84
N ASN A 162 -22.49 -3.49 0.56
CA ASN A 162 -23.55 -2.81 -0.19
C ASN A 162 -23.57 -3.22 -1.67
N GLY A 163 -22.41 -3.36 -2.32
CA GLY A 163 -22.29 -3.83 -3.71
C GLY A 163 -22.92 -5.21 -3.93
N HIS A 164 -22.72 -6.15 -2.99
CA HIS A 164 -23.37 -7.46 -3.02
C HIS A 164 -24.90 -7.36 -2.87
N LEU A 165 -25.42 -6.49 -1.99
CA LEU A 165 -26.86 -6.27 -1.82
C LEU A 165 -27.51 -5.67 -3.08
N TYR A 166 -26.84 -4.72 -3.75
CA TYR A 166 -27.30 -4.19 -5.04
C TYR A 166 -27.22 -5.23 -6.16
N ALA A 167 -26.14 -6.02 -6.23
CA ALA A 167 -26.02 -7.10 -7.21
C ALA A 167 -27.17 -8.13 -7.06
N GLN A 168 -27.42 -8.61 -5.84
CA GLN A 168 -28.49 -9.57 -5.53
C GLN A 168 -29.88 -9.03 -5.90
N THR A 169 -30.18 -7.77 -5.56
CA THR A 169 -31.47 -7.16 -5.92
C THR A 169 -31.62 -6.88 -7.42
N THR A 170 -30.53 -6.75 -8.18
CA THR A 170 -30.61 -6.73 -9.66
C THR A 170 -30.74 -8.12 -10.29
N SER A 171 -30.16 -9.18 -9.72
CA SER A 171 -30.26 -10.53 -10.28
C SER A 171 -31.67 -11.11 -10.25
N ASP A 172 -32.46 -10.80 -9.22
CA ASP A 172 -33.89 -11.19 -9.16
C ASP A 172 -34.76 -10.42 -10.16
N HIS A 173 -34.28 -9.30 -10.72
CA HIS A 173 -35.09 -8.41 -11.56
C HIS A 173 -34.72 -8.40 -13.06
N MET A 174 -33.67 -9.12 -13.48
CA MET A 174 -33.21 -9.19 -14.88
C MET A 174 -33.47 -10.54 -15.59
N GLN A 175 -34.56 -11.24 -15.28
CA GLN A 175 -35.12 -12.20 -16.23
C GLN A 175 -36.00 -11.51 -17.27
N GLY A 176 -35.36 -11.04 -18.35
CA GLY A 176 -36.03 -10.63 -19.59
C GLY A 176 -35.74 -9.20 -20.04
N PHE A 177 -34.72 -9.03 -20.87
CA PHE A 177 -34.90 -8.51 -22.23
C PHE A 177 -33.64 -8.78 -23.07
N SER A 178 -33.80 -9.43 -24.22
CA SER A 178 -32.69 -9.82 -25.10
C SER A 178 -32.81 -9.13 -26.45
N GLN A 179 -31.79 -8.36 -26.88
CA GLN A 179 -31.14 -8.50 -28.20
C GLN A 179 -29.96 -7.50 -28.39
N PRO A 180 -29.01 -7.77 -29.33
CA PRO A 180 -27.74 -7.03 -29.44
C PRO A 180 -27.57 -6.19 -30.74
N ILE A 181 -26.60 -5.26 -30.72
CA ILE A 181 -25.86 -4.62 -31.83
C ILE A 181 -24.60 -4.01 -31.17
N SER A 182 -23.32 -4.32 -31.46
CA SER A 182 -22.51 -4.48 -32.70
C SER A 182 -21.91 -3.15 -33.26
N GLY A 183 -20.58 -2.98 -33.16
CA GLY A 183 -19.84 -1.83 -33.73
C GLY A 183 -18.40 -1.62 -33.23
N GLN A 184 -17.39 -1.93 -34.07
CA GLN A 184 -15.94 -1.63 -33.96
C GLN A 184 -15.31 -1.71 -35.39
N PRO A 185 -14.03 -1.35 -35.67
CA PRO A 185 -12.92 -0.87 -34.82
C PRO A 185 -12.77 0.68 -34.91
N SER A 186 -11.64 1.43 -34.98
CA SER A 186 -10.15 1.28 -35.09
C SER A 186 -9.53 2.70 -34.92
N SER A 187 -8.25 2.97 -34.59
CA SER A 187 -7.06 2.20 -34.12
C SER A 187 -5.97 3.21 -33.66
N GLU A 188 -4.78 2.76 -33.23
CA GLU A 188 -3.59 3.61 -32.97
C GLU A 188 -2.87 4.06 -34.27
N PRO A 189 -1.87 4.98 -34.23
CA PRO A 189 -0.50 4.61 -33.81
C PRO A 189 0.29 5.66 -32.98
N SER A 190 1.31 5.18 -32.25
CA SER A 190 2.49 5.94 -31.75
C SER A 190 3.58 6.03 -32.86
N PRO A 191 4.63 6.90 -32.83
CA PRO A 191 5.51 7.15 -31.68
C PRO A 191 6.07 8.59 -31.51
N GLU A 192 6.74 8.87 -30.38
CA GLU A 192 8.17 9.24 -30.36
C GLU A 192 8.74 9.32 -28.93
N GLN A 193 10.00 8.93 -28.75
CA GLN A 193 10.68 8.96 -27.45
C GLN A 193 11.34 10.33 -27.19
N LYS A 194 11.09 10.92 -26.01
CA LYS A 194 11.88 12.07 -25.54
C LYS A 194 12.50 11.78 -24.17
N ILE A 195 13.68 11.17 -24.18
CA ILE A 195 14.47 10.90 -22.98
C ILE A 195 14.94 12.24 -22.40
N VAL A 196 14.35 12.66 -21.29
CA VAL A 196 14.75 13.85 -20.54
C VAL A 196 15.60 13.41 -19.34
N TYR A 197 16.91 13.59 -19.43
CA TYR A 197 17.82 13.41 -18.30
C TYR A 197 17.80 14.66 -17.40
N ASP A 198 17.40 14.48 -16.14
CA ASP A 198 18.31 14.52 -14.98
C ASP A 198 17.66 15.02 -13.68
N SER A 199 17.55 14.12 -12.71
CA SER A 199 17.94 14.41 -11.31
C SER A 199 18.25 13.07 -10.60
N THR A 200 19.04 12.20 -11.24
CA THR A 200 19.17 10.79 -10.80
C THR A 200 19.95 10.69 -9.48
N THR A 201 19.30 10.08 -8.49
CA THR A 201 19.87 9.84 -7.16
C THR A 201 21.04 8.87 -7.22
N MET A 202 21.95 8.95 -6.26
CA MET A 202 23.09 8.02 -6.15
C MET A 202 22.64 6.55 -6.10
N TYR A 203 21.47 6.27 -5.51
CA TYR A 203 20.89 4.94 -5.44
C TYR A 203 20.54 4.36 -6.81
N GLU A 204 19.92 5.14 -7.68
CA GLU A 204 19.56 4.69 -9.04
C GLU A 204 20.81 4.38 -9.87
N LYS A 205 21.85 5.21 -9.76
CA LYS A 205 23.15 5.02 -10.42
C LYS A 205 23.86 3.73 -9.94
N LEU A 206 23.86 3.47 -8.64
CA LEU A 206 24.38 2.22 -8.07
C LEU A 206 23.54 1.01 -8.50
N SER A 207 22.21 1.14 -8.54
CA SER A 207 21.29 0.07 -8.94
C SER A 207 21.46 -0.33 -10.41
N SER A 208 21.60 0.65 -11.32
CA SER A 208 21.89 0.38 -12.74
C SER A 208 23.28 -0.22 -12.95
N ALA A 209 24.29 0.23 -12.21
CA ALA A 209 25.63 -0.35 -12.28
C ALA A 209 25.67 -1.78 -11.76
N LYS A 210 24.91 -2.10 -10.70
CA LYS A 210 24.80 -3.46 -10.17
C LYS A 210 24.10 -4.40 -11.16
N LEU A 211 23.02 -3.95 -11.80
CA LEU A 211 22.35 -4.73 -12.84
C LEU A 211 23.28 -5.02 -14.02
N ALA A 212 24.02 -4.02 -14.50
CA ALA A 212 25.01 -4.19 -15.57
C ALA A 212 26.15 -5.16 -15.19
N MET A 213 26.52 -5.25 -13.91
CA MET A 213 27.47 -6.25 -13.40
C MET A 213 26.86 -7.66 -13.38
N GLU A 214 25.59 -7.79 -12.98
CA GLU A 214 24.86 -9.07 -12.96
C GLU A 214 24.54 -9.60 -14.37
N GLU A 215 24.38 -8.70 -15.35
CA GLU A 215 24.29 -9.01 -16.78
C GLU A 215 25.66 -9.23 -17.47
N GLY A 216 26.78 -9.08 -16.73
CA GLY A 216 28.14 -9.28 -17.25
C GLY A 216 28.64 -8.18 -18.21
N LEU A 217 27.96 -7.03 -18.26
CA LEU A 217 28.30 -5.88 -19.10
C LEU A 217 29.44 -5.03 -18.52
N ILE A 218 29.69 -5.12 -17.21
CA ILE A 218 30.87 -4.56 -16.52
C ILE A 218 31.43 -5.57 -15.53
N SER A 219 32.73 -5.49 -15.23
CA SER A 219 33.35 -6.32 -14.18
C SER A 219 33.06 -5.80 -12.77
N GLU A 220 33.20 -6.68 -11.77
CA GLU A 220 33.07 -6.35 -10.34
C GLU A 220 34.03 -5.22 -9.91
N ALA A 221 35.24 -5.17 -10.48
CA ALA A 221 36.21 -4.11 -10.22
C ALA A 221 35.79 -2.74 -10.80
N GLU A 222 35.11 -2.71 -11.95
CA GLU A 222 34.57 -1.49 -12.54
C GLU A 222 33.33 -1.01 -11.77
N TYR A 223 32.49 -1.93 -11.31
CA TYR A 223 31.38 -1.63 -10.40
C TYR A 223 31.88 -1.01 -9.08
N ASP A 224 32.94 -1.55 -8.47
CA ASP A 224 33.46 -1.02 -7.22
C ASP A 224 34.20 0.33 -7.35
N ASP A 225 34.91 0.60 -8.45
CA ASP A 225 35.40 1.96 -8.73
C ASP A 225 34.25 2.95 -8.92
N TYR A 226 33.24 2.58 -9.71
CA TYR A 226 32.05 3.40 -9.93
C TYR A 226 31.33 3.69 -8.61
N LYS A 227 31.21 2.68 -7.73
CA LYS A 227 30.59 2.77 -6.41
C LYS A 227 31.33 3.73 -5.48
N GLU A 228 32.65 3.61 -5.33
CA GLU A 228 33.43 4.51 -4.46
C GLU A 228 33.45 5.95 -4.99
N ARG A 229 33.45 6.14 -6.32
CA ARG A 229 33.32 7.44 -6.99
C ARG A 229 31.93 8.06 -6.81
N VAL A 230 30.85 7.28 -6.90
CA VAL A 230 29.47 7.76 -6.63
C VAL A 230 29.24 8.05 -5.15
N LEU A 231 29.95 7.36 -4.25
CA LEU A 231 29.91 7.61 -2.80
C LEU A 231 30.87 8.71 -2.31
N GLY A 232 31.61 9.37 -3.22
CA GLY A 232 32.50 10.50 -2.89
C GLY A 232 33.73 10.12 -2.06
N ARG A 233 34.29 8.92 -2.30
CA ARG A 233 35.46 8.37 -1.58
C ARG A 233 36.75 8.37 -2.41
N LYS A 234 36.69 8.92 -3.62
CA LYS A 234 37.79 9.26 -4.53
C LYS A 234 37.54 10.67 -5.08
#